data_AF-A0A949MG83-F1
#
_entry.id   AF-A0A949MG83-F1
#
_cell.length_a   1.000
_cell.length_b   1.000
_cell.length_c   1.000
_cell.angle_alpha   90.00
_cell.angle_beta   90.00
_cell.angle_gamma   90.00
#
_symmetry.space_group_name_H-M   'P 1'
#
loop_
_entity.id
_entity.type
_entity.pdbx_description
1 polymer ?
#
loop_
_entity_poly.entity_id
_entity_poly.type
_entity_poly.pdbx_seq_one_letter_code
_entity_poly.pdbx_strand_id
1 'polypeptide(L)'
;MNAVHGMRREIKKLRAVLRLVRGTTGKGAYRRCIQLLRQAASVLAAPRDACVQHRAFRELRRHFDGKISNRSAARIESALRARCRRETQHFLEGDSRARLKRILRKMKRRLDDLKIRSDGWAAIGPGIEHCYCRGQKARQRVLAEPSSEQFHLWRKRVKDLGYQLRLLRRIGPERWRGMVKKLDALGELLGEDHDLA
;
A
#
# COMPACT_ATOMS: atom_id res chain seq x y z
N MET A 1 14.59 1.98 -8.21
CA MET A 1 13.27 1.58 -7.69
C MET A 1 13.18 0.06 -7.70
N ASN A 2 13.11 -0.61 -6.55
CA ASN A 2 13.16 -2.07 -6.47
C ASN A 2 11.86 -2.73 -6.98
N ALA A 3 11.98 -3.81 -7.75
CA ALA A 3 10.84 -4.56 -8.31
C ALA A 3 9.78 -4.96 -7.26
N VAL A 4 10.20 -5.33 -6.05
CA VAL A 4 9.32 -5.64 -4.90
C VAL A 4 8.42 -4.45 -4.53
N HIS A 5 8.96 -3.24 -4.53
CA HIS A 5 8.20 -2.02 -4.23
C HIS A 5 7.14 -1.77 -5.31
N GLY A 6 7.51 -1.93 -6.59
CA GLY A 6 6.60 -1.83 -7.72
C GLY A 6 5.44 -2.83 -7.61
N MET A 7 5.74 -4.11 -7.36
CA MET A 7 4.70 -5.14 -7.22
C MET A 7 3.73 -4.84 -6.07
N ARG A 8 4.23 -4.41 -4.91
CA ARG A 8 3.36 -4.03 -3.78
C ARG A 8 2.48 -2.82 -4.12
N ARG A 9 3.00 -1.87 -4.88
CA ARG A 9 2.22 -0.72 -5.37
C ARG A 9 1.09 -1.17 -6.28
N GLU A 10 1.35 -2.08 -7.22
CA GLU A 10 0.30 -2.62 -8.10
C GLU A 10 -0.76 -3.42 -7.32
N ILE A 11 -0.36 -4.23 -6.33
CA ILE A 11 -1.31 -4.92 -5.44
C ILE A 11 -2.18 -3.91 -4.67
N LYS A 12 -1.60 -2.81 -4.16
CA LYS A 12 -2.36 -1.75 -3.49
C LYS A 12 -3.38 -1.11 -4.44
N LYS A 13 -2.98 -0.80 -5.68
CA LYS A 13 -3.89 -0.26 -6.70
C LYS A 13 -5.04 -1.22 -6.98
N LEU A 14 -4.76 -2.50 -7.24
CA LEU A 14 -5.80 -3.49 -7.54
C LEU A 14 -6.81 -3.65 -6.38
N ARG A 15 -6.32 -3.63 -5.13
CA ARG A 15 -7.20 -3.60 -3.94
C ARG A 15 -8.04 -2.33 -3.85
N ALA A 16 -7.54 -1.20 -4.35
CA ALA A 16 -8.29 0.05 -4.37
C ALA A 16 -9.41 0.00 -5.43
N VAL A 17 -9.14 -0.59 -6.60
CA VAL A 17 -10.14 -0.82 -7.66
C VAL A 17 -11.25 -1.75 -7.19
N LEU A 18 -10.91 -2.91 -6.62
CA LEU A 18 -11.90 -3.86 -6.12
C LEU A 18 -12.82 -3.26 -5.05
N ARG A 19 -12.33 -2.27 -4.28
CA ARG A 19 -13.15 -1.56 -3.31
C ARG A 19 -14.16 -0.61 -3.96
N LEU A 20 -13.89 -0.09 -5.16
CA LEU A 20 -14.84 0.74 -5.90
C LEU A 20 -16.10 -0.07 -6.22
N VAL A 21 -15.90 -1.26 -6.80
CA VAL A 21 -16.97 -2.15 -7.24
C VAL A 21 -17.48 -3.09 -6.14
N ARG A 22 -17.16 -2.80 -4.87
CA ARG A 22 -17.54 -3.68 -3.75
C ARG A 22 -19.06 -3.79 -3.58
N GLY A 23 -19.77 -2.67 -3.76
CA GLY A 23 -21.23 -2.63 -3.61
C GLY A 23 -21.97 -3.44 -4.66
N THR A 24 -21.32 -3.64 -5.81
CA THR A 24 -21.93 -4.17 -7.04
C THR A 24 -21.37 -5.53 -7.41
N THR A 25 -20.38 -6.01 -6.65
CA THR A 25 -19.81 -7.35 -6.68
C THR A 25 -20.40 -8.23 -5.58
N GLY A 26 -20.59 -9.52 -5.84
CA GLY A 26 -20.99 -10.48 -4.80
C GLY A 26 -20.01 -10.52 -3.60
N LYS A 27 -20.52 -10.39 -2.37
CA LYS A 27 -19.71 -10.30 -1.12
C LYS A 27 -18.65 -11.41 -1.03
N GLY A 28 -19.00 -12.65 -1.37
CA GLY A 28 -18.07 -13.79 -1.36
C GLY A 28 -16.95 -13.68 -2.40
N ALA A 29 -17.28 -13.29 -3.64
CA ALA A 29 -16.31 -13.09 -4.71
C ALA A 29 -15.30 -11.98 -4.37
N TYR A 30 -15.80 -10.85 -3.86
CA TYR A 30 -14.98 -9.74 -3.39
C TYR A 30 -14.02 -10.19 -2.27
N ARG A 31 -14.52 -10.88 -1.23
CA ARG A 31 -13.69 -11.34 -0.11
C ARG A 31 -12.54 -12.24 -0.58
N ARG A 32 -12.81 -13.19 -1.48
CA ARG A 32 -11.79 -14.09 -2.04
C ARG A 32 -10.71 -13.33 -2.81
N CYS A 33 -11.10 -12.35 -3.62
CA CYS A 33 -10.16 -11.49 -4.34
C CYS A 33 -9.24 -10.71 -3.37
N ILE A 34 -9.82 -10.09 -2.34
CA ILE A 34 -9.04 -9.37 -1.32
C ILE A 34 -8.10 -10.30 -0.55
N GLN A 35 -8.53 -11.52 -0.23
CA GLN A 35 -7.69 -12.52 0.44
C GLN A 35 -6.49 -12.92 -0.44
N LEU A 36 -6.69 -13.20 -1.72
CA LEU A 36 -5.60 -13.51 -2.65
C LEU A 36 -4.58 -12.37 -2.75
N LEU A 37 -5.05 -11.12 -2.80
CA LEU A 37 -4.16 -9.96 -2.84
C LEU A 37 -3.40 -9.75 -1.53
N ARG A 38 -3.99 -10.11 -0.39
CA ARG A 38 -3.28 -10.12 0.91
C ARG A 38 -2.20 -11.20 0.93
N GLN A 39 -2.50 -12.40 0.44
CA GLN A 39 -1.52 -13.49 0.31
C GLN A 39 -0.38 -13.11 -0.65
N ALA A 40 -0.69 -12.48 -1.79
CA ALA A 40 0.35 -11.97 -2.68
C ALA A 40 1.25 -10.92 -1.99
N ALA A 41 0.66 -10.01 -1.21
CA ALA A 41 1.41 -9.02 -0.46
C ALA A 41 2.24 -9.63 0.69
N SER A 42 1.79 -10.71 1.33
CA SER A 42 2.54 -11.35 2.41
C SER A 42 3.79 -12.06 1.90
N VAL A 43 3.74 -12.65 0.69
CA VAL A 43 4.93 -13.24 0.04
C VAL A 43 6.02 -12.19 -0.23
N LEU A 44 5.64 -10.92 -0.38
CA LEU A 44 6.55 -9.79 -0.60
C LEU A 44 6.96 -9.06 0.70
N ALA A 45 6.60 -9.57 1.89
CA ALA A 45 6.81 -8.86 3.15
C ALA A 45 8.30 -8.80 3.55
N ALA A 46 8.95 -9.96 3.72
CA ALA A 46 10.34 -10.05 4.15
C ALA A 46 11.32 -9.20 3.32
N PRO A 47 11.39 -9.32 1.97
CA PRO A 47 12.28 -8.49 1.16
C PRO A 47 11.88 -7.01 1.21
N ARG A 48 10.60 -6.68 1.38
CA ARG A 48 10.17 -5.28 1.55
C ARG A 48 10.67 -4.72 2.87
N ASP A 49 10.47 -5.44 3.97
CA ASP A 49 10.77 -4.93 5.31
C ASP A 49 12.27 -4.73 5.48
N ALA A 50 13.08 -5.69 5.01
CA ALA A 50 14.54 -5.55 5.02
C ALA A 50 15.04 -4.33 4.23
N CYS A 51 14.47 -4.08 3.05
CA CYS A 51 14.88 -2.93 2.23
C CYS A 51 14.30 -1.60 2.73
N VAL A 52 13.15 -1.60 3.40
CA VAL A 52 12.62 -0.41 4.10
C VAL A 52 13.49 -0.07 5.29
N GLN A 53 13.89 -1.04 6.12
CA GLN A 53 14.79 -0.81 7.26
C GLN A 53 16.13 -0.22 6.81
N HIS A 54 16.73 -0.77 5.75
CA HIS A 54 17.96 -0.20 5.18
C HIS A 54 17.76 1.24 4.69
N ARG A 55 16.63 1.53 4.03
CA ARG A 55 16.34 2.90 3.57
C ARG A 55 16.10 3.87 4.74
N ALA A 56 15.28 3.48 5.70
CA ALA A 56 14.97 4.27 6.89
C ALA A 56 16.25 4.61 7.66
N PHE A 57 17.15 3.65 7.84
CA PHE A 57 18.45 3.90 8.47
C PHE A 57 19.30 4.93 7.69
N ARG A 58 19.29 4.89 6.35
CA ARG A 58 20.00 5.89 5.54
C ARG A 58 19.39 7.29 5.66
N GLU A 59 18.07 7.38 5.79
CA GLU A 59 17.37 8.65 6.01
C GLU A 59 17.65 9.19 7.42
N LEU A 60 17.61 8.33 8.45
CA LEU A 60 18.01 8.65 9.82
C LEU A 60 19.45 9.19 9.87
N ARG A 61 20.40 8.48 9.26
CA ARG A 61 21.82 8.86 9.23
C ARG A 61 22.02 10.25 8.59
N ARG A 62 21.25 10.58 7.56
CA ARG A 62 21.29 11.92 6.91
C ARG A 62 20.70 13.01 7.80
N HIS A 63 19.66 12.69 8.56
CA HIS A 63 18.99 13.65 9.43
C HIS A 63 19.84 14.01 10.67
N PHE A 64 20.60 13.04 11.20
CA PHE A 64 21.45 13.21 12.38
C PHE A 64 22.95 13.28 12.04
N ASP A 65 23.29 13.94 10.93
CA ASP A 65 24.68 14.02 10.47
C ASP A 65 25.60 14.59 11.56
N GLY A 66 26.77 13.96 11.73
CA GLY A 66 27.73 14.30 12.79
C GLY A 66 27.37 13.86 14.23
N LYS A 67 26.14 13.40 14.51
CA LYS A 67 25.71 12.96 15.86
C LYS A 67 25.87 11.46 16.11
N ILE A 68 26.06 10.67 15.06
CA ILE A 68 26.26 9.22 15.14
C ILE A 68 27.70 8.91 14.73
N SER A 69 28.41 8.10 15.52
CA SER A 69 29.74 7.62 15.15
C SER A 69 29.75 7.00 13.76
N ASN A 70 30.56 7.56 12.85
CA ASN A 70 30.67 7.10 11.46
C ASN A 70 31.00 5.61 11.36
N ARG A 71 31.83 5.10 12.27
CA ARG A 71 32.23 3.68 12.29
C ARG A 71 31.05 2.77 12.66
N SER A 72 30.31 3.11 13.71
CA SER A 72 29.13 2.35 14.14
C SER A 72 28.01 2.42 13.10
N ALA A 73 27.77 3.60 12.53
CA ALA A 73 26.78 3.80 11.48
C ALA A 73 27.09 2.97 10.22
N ALA A 74 28.36 2.94 9.79
CA ALA A 74 28.79 2.14 8.64
C ALA A 74 28.59 0.63 8.87
N ARG A 75 28.87 0.13 10.08
CA ARG A 75 28.65 -1.29 10.45
C ARG A 75 27.16 -1.65 10.37
N ILE A 76 26.29 -0.83 10.94
CA ILE A 76 24.82 -1.05 10.92
C ILE A 76 24.30 -0.99 9.47
N GLU A 77 24.70 0.01 8.69
CA GLU A 77 24.28 0.14 7.29
C GLU A 77 24.71 -1.09 6.47
N SER A 78 25.94 -1.57 6.65
CA SER A 78 26.44 -2.77 5.99
C SER A 78 25.59 -4.01 6.32
N ALA A 79 25.26 -4.21 7.60
CA ALA A 79 24.41 -5.32 8.06
C ALA A 79 22.99 -5.23 7.47
N LEU A 80 22.36 -4.05 7.49
CA LEU A 80 21.03 -3.83 6.90
C LEU A 80 21.02 -4.03 5.38
N ARG A 81 22.07 -3.55 4.69
CA ARG A 81 22.24 -3.77 3.25
C ARG A 81 22.43 -5.25 2.93
N ALA A 82 23.25 -5.97 3.71
CA ALA A 82 23.44 -7.40 3.56
C ALA A 82 22.13 -8.18 3.78
N ARG A 83 21.34 -7.81 4.80
CA ARG A 83 20.01 -8.37 5.04
C ARG A 83 19.06 -8.11 3.86
N CYS A 84 18.94 -6.88 3.37
CA CYS A 84 18.08 -6.57 2.20
C CYS A 84 18.50 -7.38 0.96
N ARG A 85 19.80 -7.57 0.71
CA ARG A 85 20.28 -8.45 -0.36
C ARG A 85 19.88 -9.90 -0.15
N ARG A 86 20.14 -10.46 1.03
CA ARG A 86 19.82 -11.86 1.36
C ARG A 86 18.33 -12.16 1.23
N GLU A 87 17.46 -11.33 1.80
CA GLU A 87 16.00 -11.53 1.71
C GLU A 87 15.49 -11.40 0.27
N THR A 88 16.09 -10.48 -0.51
CA THR A 88 15.77 -10.35 -1.94
C THR A 88 16.21 -11.58 -2.73
N GLN A 89 17.41 -12.09 -2.45
CA GLN A 89 17.93 -13.28 -3.12
C GLN A 89 17.11 -14.52 -2.78
N HIS A 90 16.81 -14.74 -1.50
CA HIS A 90 15.94 -15.82 -1.04
C HIS A 90 14.54 -15.76 -1.68
N PHE A 91 14.00 -14.56 -1.90
CA PHE A 91 12.75 -14.40 -2.65
C PHE A 91 12.88 -14.80 -4.14
N LEU A 92 14.02 -14.49 -4.78
CA LEU A 92 14.25 -14.72 -6.20
C LEU A 92 14.59 -16.18 -6.53
N GLU A 93 15.40 -16.82 -5.69
CA GLU A 93 15.89 -18.20 -5.86
C GLU A 93 14.94 -19.23 -5.24
N GLY A 94 14.22 -18.87 -4.19
CA GLY A 94 13.30 -19.78 -3.51
C GLY A 94 11.92 -19.87 -4.17
N ASP A 95 11.06 -20.71 -3.58
CA ASP A 95 9.69 -20.95 -4.03
C ASP A 95 8.75 -19.74 -3.93
N SER A 96 9.17 -18.68 -3.23
CA SER A 96 8.38 -17.46 -3.03
C SER A 96 7.95 -16.83 -4.36
N ARG A 97 8.85 -16.76 -5.34
CA ARG A 97 8.53 -16.22 -6.66
C ARG A 97 7.51 -17.10 -7.40
N ALA A 98 7.67 -18.42 -7.36
CA ALA A 98 6.73 -19.36 -7.98
C ALA A 98 5.35 -19.31 -7.30
N ARG A 99 5.32 -19.25 -5.97
CA ARG A 99 4.10 -19.08 -5.16
C ARG A 99 3.38 -17.78 -5.50
N LEU A 100 4.10 -16.67 -5.61
CA LEU A 100 3.53 -15.38 -6.00
C LEU A 100 2.91 -15.44 -7.39
N LYS A 101 3.62 -16.01 -8.38
CA LYS A 101 3.08 -16.23 -9.73
C LYS A 101 1.77 -17.05 -9.70
N ARG A 102 1.72 -18.11 -8.89
CA ARG A 102 0.52 -18.96 -8.73
C ARG A 102 -0.66 -18.17 -8.15
N ILE A 103 -0.42 -17.37 -7.12
CA ILE A 103 -1.45 -16.51 -6.51
C ILE A 103 -1.98 -15.50 -7.54
N LEU A 104 -1.08 -14.84 -8.29
CA LEU A 104 -1.47 -13.86 -9.29
C LEU A 104 -2.24 -14.48 -10.47
N ARG A 105 -1.88 -15.69 -10.92
CA ARG A 105 -2.66 -16.44 -11.92
C ARG A 105 -4.06 -16.78 -11.41
N LYS A 106 -4.17 -17.24 -10.15
CA LYS A 106 -5.47 -17.49 -9.51
C LYS A 106 -6.30 -16.21 -9.39
N MET A 107 -5.65 -15.09 -9.06
CA MET A 107 -6.29 -13.77 -9.03
C MET A 107 -6.83 -13.38 -10.41
N LYS A 108 -6.03 -13.56 -11.48
CA LYS A 108 -6.46 -13.27 -12.86
C LYS A 108 -7.74 -14.02 -13.20
N ARG A 109 -7.77 -15.35 -13.05
CA ARG A 109 -8.97 -16.17 -13.31
C ARG A 109 -10.19 -15.68 -12.52
N ARG A 110 -10.00 -15.29 -11.25
CA ARG A 110 -11.08 -14.75 -10.42
C ARG A 110 -11.59 -13.39 -10.87
N LEU A 111 -10.74 -12.57 -11.49
CA LEU A 111 -11.16 -11.32 -12.11
C LEU A 111 -11.91 -11.58 -13.40
N ASP A 112 -11.47 -12.56 -14.19
CA ASP A 112 -12.14 -12.97 -15.44
C ASP A 112 -13.59 -13.42 -15.15
N ASP A 113 -13.82 -14.13 -14.04
CA ASP A 113 -15.16 -14.58 -13.60
C ASP A 113 -15.94 -13.53 -12.78
N LEU A 114 -15.39 -12.33 -12.58
CA LEU A 114 -15.96 -11.36 -11.64
C LEU A 114 -17.18 -10.65 -12.23
N LYS A 115 -18.37 -11.04 -11.76
CA LYS A 115 -19.62 -10.35 -12.12
C LYS A 115 -19.77 -9.03 -11.35
N ILE A 116 -19.79 -7.93 -12.10
CA ILE A 116 -20.15 -6.59 -11.62
C ILE A 116 -21.59 -6.33 -12.09
N ARG A 117 -22.51 -6.07 -11.15
CA ARG A 117 -23.96 -6.02 -11.40
C ARG A 117 -24.49 -4.67 -11.87
N SER A 118 -23.60 -3.73 -12.15
CA SER A 118 -23.94 -2.38 -12.60
C SER A 118 -22.79 -1.82 -13.39
N ASP A 119 -23.04 -0.75 -14.13
CA ASP A 119 -22.10 -0.08 -15.01
C ASP A 119 -21.91 1.39 -14.64
N GLY A 120 -21.06 2.08 -15.42
CA GLY A 120 -20.84 3.52 -15.30
C GLY A 120 -20.57 4.01 -13.89
N TRP A 121 -21.21 5.12 -13.52
CA TRP A 121 -21.08 5.72 -12.20
C TRP A 121 -21.70 4.86 -11.09
N ALA A 122 -22.81 4.18 -11.35
CA ALA A 122 -23.47 3.32 -10.38
C ALA A 122 -22.55 2.18 -9.89
N ALA A 123 -21.63 1.71 -10.74
CA ALA A 123 -20.65 0.70 -10.40
C ALA A 123 -19.56 1.16 -9.41
N ILE A 124 -19.19 2.45 -9.43
CA ILE A 124 -17.98 2.94 -8.75
C ILE A 124 -18.23 4.06 -7.74
N GLY A 125 -19.22 4.92 -7.98
CA GLY A 125 -19.57 6.09 -7.16
C GLY A 125 -19.78 5.73 -5.69
N PRO A 126 -20.66 4.76 -5.37
CA PRO A 126 -20.86 4.32 -3.98
C PRO A 126 -19.57 3.84 -3.30
N GLY A 127 -18.65 3.24 -4.06
CA GLY A 127 -17.36 2.79 -3.55
C GLY A 127 -16.40 3.93 -3.21
N ILE A 128 -16.41 5.01 -4.00
CA ILE A 128 -15.64 6.24 -3.71
C ILE A 128 -16.17 6.89 -2.45
N GLU A 129 -17.49 7.12 -2.39
CA GLU A 129 -18.16 7.72 -1.24
C GLU A 129 -17.88 6.93 0.03
N HIS A 130 -18.03 5.60 -0.03
CA HIS A 130 -17.71 4.73 1.10
C HIS A 130 -16.25 4.88 1.56
N CYS A 131 -15.29 4.97 0.62
CA CYS A 131 -13.89 5.14 0.96
C CYS A 131 -13.60 6.51 1.58
N TYR A 132 -14.21 7.58 1.07
CA TYR A 132 -14.13 8.92 1.63
C TYR A 132 -14.70 8.98 3.06
N CYS A 133 -15.92 8.49 3.27
CA CYS A 133 -16.56 8.44 4.59
C CYS A 133 -15.76 7.62 5.59
N ARG A 134 -15.16 6.49 5.17
CA ARG A 134 -14.25 5.71 6.03
C ARG A 134 -12.96 6.46 6.37
N GLY A 135 -12.47 7.32 5.47
CA GLY A 135 -11.35 8.22 5.73
C GLY A 135 -11.70 9.28 6.78
N GLN A 136 -12.86 9.94 6.63
CA GLN A 136 -13.34 10.93 7.60
C GLN A 136 -13.57 10.33 8.98
N LYS A 137 -14.20 9.15 9.07
CA LYS A 137 -14.36 8.43 10.34
C LYS A 137 -13.03 8.05 10.97
N ALA A 138 -12.01 7.72 10.17
CA ALA A 138 -10.68 7.43 10.71
C ALA A 138 -9.99 8.71 11.23
N ARG A 139 -10.14 9.84 10.53
CA ARG A 139 -9.69 11.15 11.00
C ARG A 139 -10.32 11.53 12.33
N GLN A 140 -11.65 11.39 12.46
CA GLN A 140 -12.36 11.71 13.70
C GLN A 140 -11.84 10.91 14.90
N ARG A 141 -11.53 9.62 14.69
CA ARG A 141 -10.94 8.78 15.73
C ARG A 141 -9.57 9.32 16.16
N VAL A 142 -8.69 9.60 15.20
CA VAL A 142 -7.36 10.17 15.48
C VAL A 142 -7.47 11.47 16.29
N LEU A 143 -8.45 12.32 16.01
CA LEU A 143 -8.67 13.56 16.76
C LEU A 143 -9.23 13.33 18.17
N ALA A 144 -10.00 12.26 18.38
CA ALA A 144 -10.59 11.94 19.68
C ALA A 144 -9.61 11.18 20.59
N GLU A 145 -8.81 10.27 20.03
CA GLU A 145 -7.90 9.39 20.77
C GLU A 145 -6.65 9.08 19.93
N PRO A 146 -5.67 10.00 19.88
CA PRO A 146 -4.48 9.82 19.06
C PRO A 146 -3.69 8.56 19.44
N SER A 147 -3.45 7.67 18.47
CA SER A 147 -2.54 6.53 18.64
C SER A 147 -1.89 6.12 17.31
N SER A 148 -0.72 5.48 17.36
CA SER A 148 0.00 4.99 16.17
C SER A 148 -0.88 4.08 15.31
N GLU A 149 -1.71 3.22 15.93
CA GLU A 149 -2.65 2.37 15.21
C GLU A 149 -3.73 3.17 14.47
N GLN A 150 -4.24 4.23 15.10
CA GLN A 150 -5.26 5.08 14.51
C GLN A 150 -4.72 5.93 13.36
N PHE A 151 -3.53 6.53 13.53
CA PHE A 151 -2.81 7.23 12.46
C PHE A 151 -2.52 6.28 11.29
N HIS A 152 -2.05 5.06 11.57
CA HIS A 152 -1.81 4.04 10.56
C HIS A 152 -3.10 3.66 9.80
N LEU A 153 -4.21 3.50 10.52
CA LEU A 153 -5.52 3.24 9.92
C LEU A 153 -5.97 4.40 9.03
N TRP A 154 -5.84 5.64 9.50
CA TRP A 154 -6.22 6.82 8.72
C TRP A 154 -5.38 6.95 7.45
N ARG A 155 -4.05 6.81 7.57
CA ARG A 155 -3.12 6.79 6.43
C ARG A 155 -3.52 5.76 5.39
N LYS A 156 -3.88 4.54 5.83
CA LYS A 156 -4.34 3.48 4.93
C LYS A 156 -5.59 3.88 4.15
N ARG A 157 -6.53 4.62 4.77
CA ARG A 157 -7.72 5.14 4.08
C ARG A 157 -7.40 6.26 3.10
N VAL A 158 -6.52 7.18 3.49
CA VAL A 158 -6.02 8.25 2.62
C VAL A 158 -5.38 7.67 1.36
N LYS A 159 -4.47 6.68 1.52
CA LYS A 159 -3.83 6.00 0.38
C LYS A 159 -4.84 5.21 -0.46
N ASP A 160 -5.80 4.51 0.15
CA ASP A 160 -6.85 3.79 -0.58
C ASP A 160 -7.64 4.75 -1.50
N LEU A 161 -8.12 5.90 -0.97
CA LEU A 161 -8.83 6.92 -1.75
C LEU A 161 -7.93 7.55 -2.82
N GLY A 162 -6.67 7.88 -2.48
CA GLY A 162 -5.72 8.44 -3.43
C GLY A 162 -5.44 7.52 -4.63
N TYR A 163 -5.35 6.20 -4.42
CA TYR A 163 -5.24 5.24 -5.52
C TYR A 163 -6.49 5.20 -6.40
N GLN A 164 -7.68 5.25 -5.82
CA GLN A 164 -8.94 5.26 -6.57
C GLN A 164 -9.07 6.50 -7.46
N LEU A 165 -8.88 7.68 -6.89
CA LEU A 165 -8.97 8.93 -7.64
C LEU A 165 -7.88 9.05 -8.70
N ARG A 166 -6.67 8.54 -8.43
CA ARG A 166 -5.60 8.49 -9.43
C ARG A 166 -5.99 7.63 -10.64
N LEU A 167 -6.65 6.50 -10.42
CA LEU A 167 -7.15 5.65 -11.51
C LEU A 167 -8.19 6.39 -12.36
N LEU A 168 -9.12 7.09 -11.70
CA LEU A 168 -10.22 7.76 -12.35
C LEU A 168 -9.87 9.17 -12.85
N ARG A 169 -8.61 9.61 -12.69
CA ARG A 169 -8.15 10.98 -12.99
C ARG A 169 -8.44 11.43 -14.43
N ARG A 170 -8.49 10.49 -15.39
CA ARG A 170 -8.72 10.80 -16.81
C ARG A 170 -10.21 11.01 -17.14
N ILE A 171 -11.11 10.38 -16.40
CA ILE A 171 -12.56 10.38 -16.67
C ILE A 171 -13.36 11.16 -15.62
N GLY A 172 -12.70 11.60 -14.56
CA GLY A 172 -13.31 12.31 -13.45
C GLY A 172 -13.16 13.83 -13.54
N PRO A 173 -13.86 14.57 -12.67
CA PRO A 173 -13.75 16.03 -12.56
C PRO A 173 -12.32 16.52 -12.35
N GLU A 174 -11.99 17.68 -12.92
CA GLU A 174 -10.68 18.32 -12.78
C GLU A 174 -10.24 18.49 -11.32
N ARG A 175 -11.17 18.84 -10.43
CA ARG A 175 -10.94 18.97 -8.99
C ARG A 175 -10.30 17.72 -8.34
N TRP A 176 -10.47 16.53 -8.92
CA TRP A 176 -9.82 15.32 -8.42
C TRP A 176 -8.31 15.34 -8.59
N ARG A 177 -7.77 16.06 -9.58
CA ARG A 177 -6.31 16.22 -9.74
C ARG A 177 -5.70 16.92 -8.52
N GLY A 178 -6.32 18.01 -8.08
CA GLY A 178 -5.93 18.71 -6.85
C GLY A 178 -6.10 17.84 -5.61
N MET A 179 -7.21 17.10 -5.52
CA MET A 179 -7.45 16.19 -4.40
C MET A 179 -6.43 15.06 -4.32
N VAL A 180 -6.02 14.46 -5.44
CA VAL A 180 -4.98 13.43 -5.47
C VAL A 180 -3.66 13.99 -4.92
N LYS A 181 -3.25 15.20 -5.33
CA LYS A 181 -2.02 15.84 -4.81
C LYS A 181 -2.11 16.03 -3.29
N LYS A 182 -3.24 16.53 -2.78
CA LYS A 182 -3.47 16.72 -1.34
C LYS A 182 -3.45 15.39 -0.56
N LEU A 183 -4.09 14.34 -1.10
CA LEU A 183 -4.08 13.00 -0.48
C LEU A 183 -2.70 12.35 -0.51
N ASP A 184 -1.91 12.60 -1.56
CA ASP A 184 -0.54 12.12 -1.62
C ASP A 184 0.31 12.79 -0.54
N ALA A 185 0.27 14.12 -0.44
CA ALA A 185 0.96 14.88 0.60
C ALA A 185 0.53 14.45 2.02
N LEU A 186 -0.77 14.38 2.28
CA LEU A 186 -1.29 13.89 3.56
C LEU A 186 -0.82 12.46 3.86
N GLY A 187 -0.78 11.59 2.86
CA GLY A 187 -0.34 10.21 3.03
C GLY A 187 1.18 10.07 3.26
N GLU A 188 1.99 11.05 2.84
CA GLU A 188 3.41 11.14 3.18
C GLU A 188 3.59 11.68 4.60
N LEU A 189 2.93 12.77 4.98
CA LEU A 189 2.97 13.33 6.35
C LEU A 189 2.56 12.29 7.40
N LEU A 190 1.44 11.58 7.17
CA LEU A 190 1.01 10.48 8.05
C LEU A 190 1.95 9.26 8.02
N GLY A 191 2.87 9.21 7.04
CA GLY A 191 3.91 8.19 6.95
C GLY A 191 5.14 8.55 7.76
N GLU A 192 5.55 9.81 7.76
CA GLU A 192 6.70 10.33 8.50
C GLU A 192 6.50 10.16 10.02
N ASP A 193 5.28 10.37 10.52
CA ASP A 193 4.91 10.16 11.92
C ASP A 193 5.06 8.68 12.39
N HIS A 194 5.11 7.73 11.45
CA HIS A 194 5.28 6.30 11.73
C HIS A 194 6.72 5.81 11.53
N ASP A 195 7.57 6.61 10.89
CA ASP A 195 9.00 6.31 10.74
C ASP A 195 9.84 6.94 11.88
N LEU A 196 9.22 7.76 12.75
CA LEU A 196 9.83 8.44 13.90
C LEU A 196 9.36 7.94 15.29
N ALA A 197 8.36 7.04 15.36
CA ALA A 197 7.76 6.51 16.60
C ALA A 197 8.09 5.03 16.83
#